data_AF-A0A151UH79-F1
#
_entry.id   AF-A0A151UH79-F1
#
_cell.length_a   1.000
_cell.length_b   1.000
_cell.length_c   1.000
_cell.angle_alpha   90.00
_cell.angle_beta   90.00
_cell.angle_gamma   90.00
#
_symmetry.space_group_name_H-M   'P 1'
#
loop_
_entity.id
_entity.type
_entity.pdbx_description
1 polymer ?
#
loop_
_entity_poly.entity_id
_entity_poly.type
_entity_poly.pdbx_seq_one_letter_code
_entity_poly.pdbx_strand_id
1 'polypeptide(L)'
;MGRNVSALIGKSVPHVPKKCKDPGTFYIPCIIGNSKFENAMLDLGALINVMPMSIFKSLSLGPLQPTSVVIQLANRSIAHPTGFV
;
A
#
# COMPACT_ATOMS: atom_id res chain seq x y z
N MET A 1 -0.26 -24.91 -6.20
CA MET A 1 -1.73 -25.03 -6.40
C MET A 1 -2.43 -24.19 -5.35
N GLY A 2 -2.94 -23.00 -5.72
CA GLY A 2 -3.71 -22.16 -4.81
C GLY A 2 -5.12 -22.72 -4.67
N ARG A 3 -5.62 -22.88 -3.44
CA ARG A 3 -7.01 -23.26 -3.21
C ARG A 3 -7.89 -22.05 -3.54
N ASN A 4 -8.78 -22.21 -4.52
CA ASN A 4 -9.83 -21.22 -4.76
C ASN A 4 -10.77 -21.23 -3.55
N VAL A 5 -10.87 -20.10 -2.86
CA VAL A 5 -11.89 -19.88 -1.83
C VAL A 5 -13.08 -19.19 -2.50
N SER A 6 -14.15 -19.95 -2.69
CA SER A 6 -15.43 -19.45 -3.21
C SER A 6 -16.36 -19.18 -2.04
N ALA A 7 -16.88 -17.96 -1.92
CA ALA A 7 -17.96 -17.66 -0.99
C ALA A 7 -19.31 -17.90 -1.66
N LEU A 8 -20.13 -18.80 -1.10
CA LEU A 8 -21.52 -18.96 -1.49
C LEU A 8 -22.39 -18.19 -0.49
N ILE A 9 -23.00 -17.09 -0.93
CA ILE A 9 -23.97 -16.35 -0.12
C ILE A 9 -25.29 -17.12 -0.20
N GLY A 10 -25.48 -18.03 0.74
CA GLY A 10 -26.75 -18.73 0.94
C GLY A 10 -27.75 -17.83 1.64
N LYS A 11 -28.58 -17.14 0.86
CA LYS A 11 -29.99 -16.78 1.12
C LYS A 11 -30.41 -15.76 0.07
N SER A 12 -31.61 -15.92 -0.48
CA SER A 12 -32.29 -14.90 -1.27
C SER A 12 -32.58 -13.70 -0.35
N VAL A 13 -31.59 -12.84 -0.17
CA VAL A 13 -31.76 -11.54 0.48
C VAL A 13 -32.63 -10.72 -0.48
N PRO A 14 -33.81 -10.22 -0.06
CA PRO A 14 -34.72 -9.44 -0.94
C PRO A 14 -34.05 -8.19 -1.54
N HIS A 15 -32.90 -7.81 -1.00
CA HIS A 15 -32.10 -6.67 -1.43
C HIS A 15 -30.62 -6.98 -1.24
N VAL A 16 -29.96 -7.55 -2.25
CA VAL A 16 -28.50 -7.63 -2.29
C VAL A 16 -27.98 -6.22 -2.55
N PRO A 17 -27.21 -5.59 -1.64
CA PRO A 17 -26.65 -4.27 -1.89
C PRO A 17 -25.76 -4.34 -3.14
N LYS A 18 -26.01 -3.43 -4.09
CA LYS A 18 -25.18 -3.33 -5.30
C LYS A 18 -23.74 -3.05 -4.87
N LYS A 19 -22.79 -3.84 -5.38
CA LYS A 19 -21.36 -3.59 -5.20
C LYS A 19 -21.05 -2.19 -5.74
N CYS A 20 -20.52 -1.31 -4.90
CA CYS A 20 -20.03 -0.01 -5.33
C CYS A 20 -18.86 -0.18 -6.31
N LYS A 21 -18.73 0.76 -7.26
CA LYS A 21 -17.55 0.83 -8.11
C LYS A 21 -16.31 1.04 -7.23
N ASP A 22 -15.22 0.37 -7.57
CA ASP A 22 -13.94 0.60 -6.93
C ASP A 22 -13.56 2.09 -7.12
N PRO A 23 -13.31 2.85 -6.03
CA PRO A 23 -12.85 4.24 -6.14
C PRO A 23 -11.47 4.34 -6.81
N GLY A 24 -10.74 3.24 -6.94
CA GLY A 24 -9.38 3.21 -7.44
C GLY A 24 -8.40 3.64 -6.35
N THR A 25 -7.27 4.22 -6.77
CA THR A 25 -6.25 4.72 -5.84
C THR A 25 -6.73 5.97 -5.12
N PHE A 26 -6.66 5.96 -3.78
CA PHE A 26 -6.95 7.13 -2.96
C PHE A 26 -5.66 7.79 -2.46
N TYR A 27 -5.66 9.11 -2.39
CA TYR A 27 -4.54 9.91 -1.90
C TYR A 27 -5.00 10.78 -0.74
N ILE A 28 -4.12 10.93 0.26
CA ILE A 28 -4.33 11.82 1.39
C ILE A 28 -3.16 12.81 1.51
N PRO A 29 -3.38 14.03 2.00
CA PRO A 29 -2.29 14.88 2.40
C PRO A 29 -1.60 14.27 3.63
N CYS A 30 -0.26 14.32 3.67
CA CYS A 30 0.51 13.93 4.84
C CYS A 30 1.68 14.90 5.09
N ILE A 31 2.21 14.87 6.30
CA ILE A 31 3.39 15.65 6.68
C ILE A 31 4.45 14.66 7.16
N ILE A 32 5.66 14.79 6.62
CA ILE A 32 6.83 13.99 7.04
C ILE A 32 7.93 14.97 7.42
N GLY A 33 8.34 14.95 8.69
CA GLY A 33 9.18 16.01 9.25
C GLY A 33 8.50 17.37 9.10
N ASN A 34 9.16 18.30 8.41
CA ASN A 34 8.63 19.65 8.14
C ASN A 34 8.09 19.81 6.71
N SER A 35 7.98 18.72 5.95
CA SER A 35 7.54 18.76 4.55
C SER A 35 6.12 18.24 4.40
N LYS A 36 5.26 19.02 3.73
CA LYS A 36 3.89 18.65 3.40
C LYS A 36 3.84 18.01 2.01
N PHE A 37 3.14 16.88 1.90
CA PHE A 37 2.86 16.18 0.65
C PHE A 37 1.35 16.17 0.46
N GLU A 38 0.86 16.74 -0.64
CA GLU A 38 -0.58 16.79 -0.91
C GLU A 38 -1.16 15.42 -1.32
N ASN A 39 -0.33 14.56 -1.93
CA ASN A 39 -0.77 13.31 -2.54
C ASN A 39 0.05 12.10 -2.05
N ALA A 40 -0.18 11.65 -0.82
CA ALA A 40 0.34 10.39 -0.33
C ALA A 40 -0.66 9.26 -0.61
N MET A 41 -0.22 8.21 -1.30
CA MET A 41 -1.08 7.09 -1.66
C MET A 41 -1.43 6.27 -0.41
N LEU A 42 -2.72 6.04 -0.17
CA LEU A 42 -3.20 5.26 0.96
C LEU A 42 -3.60 3.86 0.48
N ASP A 43 -2.82 2.85 0.85
CA ASP A 43 -3.14 1.45 0.63
C ASP A 43 -3.45 0.76 1.98
N LEU A 44 -4.74 0.59 2.27
CA LEU A 44 -5.20 -0.10 3.49
C LEU A 44 -4.91 -1.61 3.47
N GLY A 45 -4.58 -2.18 2.30
CA GLY A 45 -4.15 -3.56 2.17
C GLY A 45 -2.65 -3.76 2.38
N ALA A 46 -1.86 -2.70 2.42
CA ALA A 46 -0.43 -2.76 2.68
C ALA A 46 -0.14 -2.84 4.18
N LEU A 47 0.73 -3.78 4.57
CA LEU A 47 1.22 -3.91 5.95
C LEU A 47 2.40 -2.99 6.27
N ILE A 48 2.97 -2.32 5.26
CA ILE A 48 4.16 -1.49 5.37
C ILE A 48 3.97 -0.17 4.61
N ASN A 49 4.63 0.88 5.10
CA ASN A 49 4.73 2.15 4.40
C ASN A 49 5.97 2.15 3.51
N VAL A 50 5.85 2.62 2.27
CA VAL A 50 6.96 2.72 1.32
C VAL A 50 7.16 4.16 0.93
N MET A 51 8.42 4.62 0.95
CA MET A 51 8.82 5.94 0.50
C MET A 51 9.76 5.83 -0.70
N PRO A 52 9.54 6.58 -1.79
CA PRO A 52 10.50 6.65 -2.88
C PRO A 52 11.84 7.22 -2.41
N MET A 53 12.95 6.67 -2.91
CA MET A 53 14.30 7.09 -2.53
C MET A 53 14.58 8.57 -2.84
N SER A 54 13.95 9.14 -3.88
CA SER A 54 14.04 10.57 -4.20
C SER A 54 13.46 11.44 -3.08
N ILE A 55 12.30 11.05 -2.53
CA ILE A 55 11.65 11.75 -1.42
C ILE A 55 12.51 11.62 -0.17
N PHE A 56 12.98 10.41 0.15
CA PHE A 56 13.88 10.18 1.29
C PHE A 56 15.11 11.10 1.24
N LYS A 57 15.78 11.18 0.08
CA LYS A 57 16.93 12.06 -0.13
C LYS A 57 16.56 13.54 0.04
N SER A 58 15.42 13.96 -0.50
CA SER A 58 14.97 15.37 -0.39
C SER A 58 14.71 15.80 1.06
N LEU A 59 14.28 14.85 1.90
CA LEU A 59 13.99 15.09 3.32
C LEU A 59 15.24 15.07 4.21
N SER A 60 16.41 14.69 3.68
CA SER A 60 17.67 14.62 4.44
C SER A 60 17.58 13.83 5.75
N LEU A 61 16.85 12.70 5.76
CA LEU A 61 16.52 11.92 6.97
C LEU A 61 17.69 11.13 7.58
N GLY A 62 18.92 11.33 7.09
CA GLY A 62 20.10 10.60 7.55
C GLY A 62 20.31 9.25 6.86
N PRO A 63 21.15 8.36 7.42
CA PRO A 63 21.43 7.06 6.85
C PRO A 63 20.28 6.08 7.07
N LEU A 64 20.05 5.19 6.09
CA LEU A 64 19.13 4.07 6.23
C LEU A 64 19.82 2.91 6.96
N GLN A 65 19.06 2.19 7.78
CA GLN A 65 19.48 0.90 8.31
C GLN A 65 19.35 -0.17 7.21
N PRO A 66 20.39 -1.00 6.99
CA PRO A 66 20.33 -2.06 5.99
C PRO A 66 19.25 -3.08 6.36
N THR A 67 18.63 -3.68 5.35
CA THR A 67 17.59 -4.69 5.52
C THR A 67 17.74 -5.81 4.52
N SER A 68 17.41 -7.03 4.95
CA SER A 68 17.26 -8.19 4.06
C SER A 68 15.81 -8.43 3.66
N VAL A 69 14.90 -7.52 4.00
CA VAL A 69 13.48 -7.62 3.63
C VAL A 69 13.33 -7.56 2.12
N VAL A 70 12.42 -8.39 1.61
CA VAL A 70 12.03 -8.41 0.21
C VAL A 70 10.52 -8.21 0.15
N ILE A 71 10.07 -7.30 -0.71
CA ILE A 71 8.65 -6.97 -0.85
C ILE A 71 8.15 -7.60 -2.15
N GLN A 72 7.10 -8.42 -2.05
CA GLN A 72 6.34 -8.84 -3.22
C GLN A 72 5.14 -7.92 -3.43
N LEU A 73 5.09 -7.27 -4.58
CA LEU A 73 4.01 -6.36 -4.94
C LEU A 73 2.78 -7.13 -5.45
N ALA A 74 1.62 -6.45 -5.52
CA ALA A 74 0.37 -7.05 -5.99
C ALA A 74 0.46 -7.59 -7.44
N ASN A 75 1.31 -6.99 -8.27
CA ASN A 75 1.62 -7.47 -9.62
C ASN A 75 2.63 -8.65 -9.63
N ARG A 76 2.94 -9.21 -8.46
CA ARG A 76 3.90 -10.30 -8.21
C ARG A 76 5.36 -9.96 -8.48
N SER A 77 5.68 -8.73 -8.88
CA SER A 77 7.07 -8.29 -8.98
C SER A 77 7.71 -8.20 -7.60
N ILE A 78 9.03 -8.34 -7.59
CA ILE A 78 9.85 -8.32 -6.37
C ILE A 78 10.57 -6.98 -6.30
N ALA A 79 10.49 -6.32 -5.15
CA ALA A 79 11.20 -5.09 -4.83
C ALA A 79 12.15 -5.33 -3.64
N HIS A 80 13.34 -4.74 -3.74
CA HIS A 80 14.37 -4.78 -2.71
C HIS A 80 14.51 -3.36 -2.12
N PRO A 81 14.00 -3.11 -0.90
CA PRO A 81 14.19 -1.83 -0.23
C PRO A 81 15.68 -1.58 0.02
N THR A 82 16.10 -0.32 -0.14
CA THR A 82 17.46 0.11 0.19
C THR A 82 17.74 -0.01 1.70
N GLY A 83 16.70 0.10 2.54
CA GLY A 83 16.80 0.05 3.99
C GLY A 83 15.51 0.49 4.67
N PHE A 84 15.57 0.70 5.98
CA PHE A 84 14.49 1.28 6.78
C PHE A 84 15.01 2.43 7.65
N VAL A 85 14.07 3.25 8.12
CA VAL A 85 14.29 4.35 9.08
C VAL A 85 13.92 3.87 10.47
#